data_AF-A0A518VCI2-F1
#
_entry.id   AF-A0A518VCI2-F1
#
_cell.length_a   1.000
_cell.length_b   1.000
_cell.length_c   1.000
_cell.angle_alpha   90.00
_cell.angle_beta   90.00
_cell.angle_gamma   90.00
#
_symmetry.space_group_name_H-M   'P 1'
#
loop_
_entity.id
_entity.type
_entity.pdbx_description
1 polymer ?
#
loop_
_entity_poly.entity_id
_entity_poly.type
_entity_poly.pdbx_seq_one_letter_code
_entity_poly.pdbx_strand_id
1 'polypeptide(L)' 'MKKYTIRDVTEIIQSVGLGYAVGSYLSHKHIEDKELSVLWKQCHEAIQNIDREPYYEAMRKIEDRLRGYYE' A
#
# COMPACT_ATOMS: atom_id res chain seq x y z
N MET A 1 18.01 -6.56 2.72
CA MET A 1 16.75 -6.39 3.47
C MET A 1 15.68 -7.21 2.79
N LYS A 2 14.80 -7.88 3.55
CA LYS A 2 13.74 -8.73 3.00
C LYS A 2 12.67 -7.86 2.33
N LYS A 3 12.27 -8.21 1.10
CA LYS A 3 11.13 -7.59 0.42
C LYS A 3 9.89 -8.48 0.54
N TYR A 4 8.72 -7.85 0.56
CA TYR A 4 7.40 -8.46 0.61
C TYR A 4 6.86 -8.57 -0.82
N THR A 5 6.42 -9.77 -1.17
CA THR A 5 5.71 -10.03 -2.42
C THR A 5 4.32 -9.41 -2.38
N ILE A 6 3.64 -9.33 -3.53
CA ILE A 6 2.26 -8.84 -3.56
C ILE A 6 1.36 -9.65 -2.62
N ARG A 7 1.55 -10.97 -2.56
CA ARG A 7 0.78 -11.85 -1.68
C ARG A 7 0.98 -11.49 -0.20
N ASP A 8 2.23 -11.33 0.23
CA ASP A 8 2.52 -10.94 1.62
C ASP A 8 1.90 -9.58 1.97
N VAL A 9 1.94 -8.63 1.01
CA VAL A 9 1.35 -7.29 1.19
C VAL A 9 -0.17 -7.39 1.34
N THR A 10 -0.84 -8.22 0.52
CA THR A 10 -2.28 -8.46 0.64
C THR A 10 -2.64 -9.07 2.00
N GLU A 11 -1.89 -10.07 2.47
CA GLU A 11 -2.12 -10.69 3.79
C GLU A 11 -1.96 -9.68 4.94
N ILE A 12 -0.96 -8.79 4.85
CA ILE A 12 -0.80 -7.69 5.81
C ILE A 12 -2.04 -6.78 5.79
N ILE A 13 -2.47 -6.34 4.60
CA ILE A 13 -3.63 -5.46 4.46
C ILE A 13 -4.91 -6.11 5.01
N GLN A 14 -5.12 -7.40 4.75
CA GLN A 14 -6.27 -8.14 5.30
C GLN A 14 -6.24 -8.22 6.83
N SER A 15 -5.05 -8.29 7.42
CA SER A 15 -4.86 -8.39 8.88
C SER A 15 -5.04 -7.05 9.60
N VAL A 16 -4.50 -5.95 9.05
CA VAL A 16 -4.41 -4.66 9.78
C VAL A 16 -5.16 -3.51 9.12
N GLY A 17 -5.67 -3.71 7.90
CA GLY A 17 -6.30 -2.67 7.07
C GLY A 17 -5.29 -1.82 6.30
N LEU A 18 -5.67 -1.38 5.10
CA LEU A 18 -4.80 -0.64 4.18
C LEU A 18 -4.26 0.66 4.78
N GLY A 19 -5.09 1.42 5.48
CA GLY A 19 -4.68 2.69 6.09
C GLY A 19 -3.56 2.52 7.11
N TYR A 20 -3.68 1.54 8.00
CA TYR A 20 -2.64 1.24 8.98
C TYR A 20 -1.41 0.61 8.32
N ALA A 21 -1.62 -0.24 7.31
CA ALA A 21 -0.55 -0.85 6.54
C ALA A 21 0.37 0.21 5.90
N VAL A 22 -0.22 1.20 5.23
CA VAL A 22 0.48 2.30 4.55
C VAL A 22 1.05 3.32 5.53
N GLY A 23 0.30 3.67 6.58
CA GLY A 23 0.67 4.73 7.51
C GLY A 23 1.72 4.33 8.53
N SER A 24 1.79 3.06 8.92
CA SER A 24 2.54 2.67 10.12
C SER A 24 3.19 1.29 10.09
N TYR A 25 2.72 0.36 9.25
CA TYR A 25 3.23 -1.02 9.27
C TYR A 25 4.34 -1.29 8.24
N LEU A 26 4.13 -0.89 6.98
CA LEU A 26 4.98 -1.26 5.86
C LEU A 26 5.53 -0.04 5.13
N SER A 27 6.84 -0.04 4.86
CA SER A 27 7.48 0.95 4.01
C SER A 27 7.49 0.50 2.55
N HIS A 28 7.26 1.42 1.61
CA HIS A 28 7.35 1.17 0.16
C HIS A 28 8.69 0.55 -0.27
N LYS A 29 9.78 0.81 0.46
CA LYS A 29 11.13 0.24 0.19
C LYS A 29 11.18 -1.28 0.38
N HIS A 30 10.25 -1.83 1.15
CA HIS A 30 10.15 -3.25 1.42
C HIS A 30 9.19 -3.96 0.45
N ILE A 31 8.62 -3.28 -0.54
CA ILE A 31 7.72 -3.89 -1.52
C ILE A 31 8.53 -4.35 -2.73
N GLU A 32 8.30 -5.58 -3.17
CA GLU A 32 8.98 -6.15 -4.34
C GLU A 32 8.44 -5.61 -5.66
N ASP A 33 7.10 -5.52 -5.78
CA ASP A 33 6.44 -4.97 -6.96
C ASP A 33 6.69 -3.46 -7.08
N LYS A 34 7.22 -3.04 -8.22
CA LYS A 34 7.64 -1.65 -8.45
C LYS A 34 6.45 -0.70 -8.51
N GLU A 35 5.35 -1.13 -9.12
CA GLU A 35 4.17 -0.29 -9.30
C GLU A 35 3.47 -0.07 -7.95
N LEU A 36 3.28 -1.16 -7.19
CA LEU A 36 2.76 -1.13 -5.83
C LEU A 36 3.65 -0.29 -4.92
N SER A 37 4.98 -0.40 -5.03
CA SER A 37 5.92 0.44 -4.27
C SER A 37 5.71 1.94 -4.54
N VAL A 38 5.51 2.34 -5.80
CA VAL A 38 5.26 3.74 -6.16
C VAL A 38 3.92 4.22 -5.59
N LEU A 39 2.85 3.43 -5.77
CA LEU A 39 1.52 3.76 -5.23
C LEU A 39 1.55 3.86 -3.70
N TRP A 40 2.27 2.97 -3.04
CA TRP A 40 2.44 2.97 -1.59
C TRP A 40 3.15 4.23 -1.10
N LYS A 41 4.19 4.65 -1.82
CA LYS A 41 4.90 5.89 -1.51
C LYS A 41 3.98 7.10 -1.64
N GLN A 42 3.23 7.20 -2.74
CA GLN A 42 2.27 8.28 -2.97
C GLN A 42 1.22 8.34 -1.85
N CYS A 43 0.68 7.18 -1.47
CA CYS A 43 -0.30 7.08 -0.42
C CYS A 43 0.28 7.53 0.94
N HIS A 44 1.50 7.11 1.27
CA HIS A 44 2.20 7.52 2.50
C HIS A 44 2.50 9.02 2.54
N GLU A 45 2.99 9.60 1.44
CA GLU A 45 3.26 11.05 1.33
C GLU A 45 1.96 11.86 1.44
N ALA A 46 0.86 11.39 0.85
CA ALA A 46 -0.44 12.06 0.96
C ALA A 46 -0.97 12.09 2.40
N ILE A 47 -0.82 11.00 3.17
CA ILE A 47 -1.17 10.96 4.60
C ILE A 47 -0.39 12.03 5.37
N GLN A 48 0.92 12.14 5.14
CA GLN A 48 1.77 13.08 5.88
C GLN A 48 1.44 14.55 5.58
N ASN A 49 0.98 14.84 4.37
CA ASN A 49 0.61 16.20 3.97
C ASN A 49 -0.86 16.57 4.31
N ILE A 50 -1.61 15.66 4.95
CA ILE A 50 -3.05 15.85 5.26
C ILE A 50 -3.87 16.08 3.96
N ASP A 51 -3.35 15.65 2.81
CA ASP A 51 -3.99 15.85 1.53
C ASP A 51 -4.90 14.65 1.24
N ARG A 52 -6.20 14.85 1.46
CA ARG A 52 -7.18 13.75 1.51
C ARG A 52 -7.48 13.18 0.13
N GLU A 53 -7.55 14.01 -0.90
CA GLU A 53 -7.92 13.59 -2.25
C GLU A 53 -6.87 12.64 -2.89
N PRO A 54 -5.57 12.99 -2.96
CA PRO A 54 -4.54 12.10 -3.50
C PRO A 54 -4.34 10.84 -2.63
N TYR A 55 -4.61 10.91 -1.32
CA TYR A 55 -4.59 9.74 -0.44
C TYR A 55 -5.64 8.70 -0.85
N TYR A 56 -6.90 9.11 -1.00
CA TYR A 56 -7.98 8.20 -1.39
C TYR A 56 -7.81 7.67 -2.81
N GLU A 57 -7.27 8.48 -3.73
CA GLU A 57 -6.97 8.02 -5.09
C GLU A 57 -5.88 6.93 -5.08
N ALA A 58 -4.79 7.15 -4.33
CA ALA A 58 -3.73 6.17 -4.20
C ALA A 58 -4.20 4.88 -3.52
N MET A 59 -5.03 4.98 -2.46
CA MET A 59 -5.64 3.80 -1.84
C MET A 59 -6.44 2.98 -2.85
N ARG A 60 -7.31 3.63 -3.62
CA ARG A 60 -8.14 2.94 -4.62
C ARG A 60 -7.29 2.22 -5.67
N LYS A 61 -6.19 2.85 -6.11
CA LYS A 61 -5.23 2.23 -7.06
C LYS A 61 -4.52 1.03 -6.44
N ILE A 62 -4.15 1.10 -5.15
CA ILE A 62 -3.59 -0.06 -4.43
C ILE A 62 -4.62 -1.19 -4.36
N GLU A 63 -5.86 -0.90 -3.95
CA GLU A 63 -6.91 -1.92 -3.88
C GLU A 63 -7.21 -2.57 -5.23
N ASP A 64 -7.27 -1.79 -6.31
CA ASP A 64 -7.48 -2.32 -7.66
C ASP A 64 -6.31 -3.22 -8.11
N ARG A 65 -5.07 -2.79 -7.85
CA ARG A 65 -3.86 -3.58 -8.16
C ARG A 65 -3.82 -4.91 -7.42
N LEU A 66 -4.35 -4.93 -6.20
CA LEU A 66 -4.38 -6.11 -5.33
C LEU A 66 -5.63 -6.98 -5.53
N ARG A 67 -6.65 -6.53 -6.27
CA ARG A 67 -7.94 -7.22 -6.40
C ARG A 67 -7.83 -8.69 -6.79
N GLY A 68 -6.92 -9.03 -7.70
CA GLY A 68 -6.67 -10.41 -8.16
C GLY A 68 -5.93 -11.32 -7.17
N TYR A 69 -5.64 -10.84 -5.95
CA TYR A 69 -4.95 -11.59 -4.89
C TYR A 69 -5.86 -11.85 -3.67
N TYR A 70 -7.13 -11.43 -3.74
CA TYR A 70 -8.13 -11.65 -2.69
C TYR A 70 -8.96 -12.94 -2.89
N GLU A 71 -8.69 -13.72 -3.95
CA GLU A 71 -9.35 -15.00 -4.26
C GLU A 71 -8.70 -16.21 -3.57
#